data_AF-A0A1X9XCR2-F1
#
_entry.id   AF-A0A1X9XCR2-F1
#
_cell.length_a   1.000
_cell.length_b   1.000
_cell.length_c   1.000
_cell.angle_alpha   90.00
_cell.angle_beta   90.00
_cell.angle_gamma   90.00
#
_symmetry.space_group_name_H-M   'P 1'
#
loop_
_entity.id
_entity.type
_entity.pdbx_description
1 polymer ?
#
loop_
_entity_poly.entity_id
_entity_poly.type
_entity_poly.pdbx_seq_one_letter_code
_entity_poly.pdbx_strand_id
1 'polypeptide(L)' 'IGGHGDDTLQGGKDNDLLLGGVGNDDLQGGNGNDSLKGDAGDDSLQGDAGDDVMQ' A
#
# COMPACT_ATOMS: atom_id res chain seq x y z
N ILE A 1 -0.04 1.11 8.11
CA ILE A 1 -1.36 0.49 8.38
C ILE A 1 -2.38 1.62 8.47
N GLY A 2 -3.44 1.58 7.65
CA GLY A 2 -4.52 2.55 7.63
C GLY A 2 -5.59 2.24 8.68
N GLY A 3 -6.29 1.10 8.51
CA GLY A 3 -7.22 0.57 9.50
C GLY A 3 -8.67 0.57 9.01
N HIS A 4 -9.45 1.58 9.37
CA HIS A 4 -10.85 1.74 8.93
C HIS A 4 -11.02 3.13 8.34
N GLY A 5 -11.77 3.21 7.24
CA GLY A 5 -11.94 4.43 6.46
C GLY A 5 -11.03 4.42 5.24
N ASP A 6 -11.18 5.44 4.41
CA ASP A 6 -10.35 5.61 3.21
C ASP A 6 -9.01 6.23 3.63
N ASP A 7 -7.93 5.46 3.54
CA ASP A 7 -6.60 5.84 4.01
C ASP A 7 -5.63 6.15 2.86
N THR A 8 -4.61 6.97 3.13
CA THR A 8 -3.47 7.20 2.22
C THR A 8 -2.17 6.81 2.90
N LEU A 9 -1.41 5.90 2.30
CA LEU A 9 -0.15 5.37 2.84
C LEU A 9 1.00 5.55 1.84
N GLN A 10 2.19 5.90 2.35
CA GLN A 10 3.43 6.00 1.58
C GLN A 10 4.58 5.26 2.28
N GLY A 11 5.28 4.38 1.56
CA GLY A 11 6.44 3.63 2.06
C GLY A 11 7.73 4.45 2.02
N GLY A 12 8.15 4.88 0.84
CA GLY A 12 9.27 5.78 0.65
C GLY A 12 10.40 5.20 -0.19
N LYS A 13 11.52 4.84 0.43
CA LYS A 13 12.75 4.44 -0.29
C LYS A 13 13.26 3.03 0.06
N ASP A 14 12.67 2.42 1.08
CA ASP A 14 13.11 1.16 1.64
C ASP A 14 12.05 0.10 1.34
N ASN A 15 12.32 -1.15 1.69
CA ASN A 15 11.32 -2.22 1.53
C ASN A 15 10.23 -2.07 2.60
N ASP A 16 9.02 -1.74 2.18
CA ASP A 16 7.92 -1.37 3.05
C ASP A 16 6.78 -2.40 3.11
N LEU A 17 6.04 -2.38 4.22
CA LEU A 17 4.78 -3.11 4.38
C LEU A 17 3.64 -2.11 4.58
N LEU A 18 2.78 -1.99 3.57
CA LEU A 18 1.60 -1.12 3.59
C LEU A 18 0.35 -2.00 3.67
N LEU A 19 -0.49 -1.74 4.67
CA LEU A 19 -1.78 -2.40 4.87
C LEU A 19 -2.86 -1.31 4.91
N GLY A 20 -3.79 -1.34 3.96
CA GLY A 20 -4.92 -0.42 3.83
C GLY A 20 -5.93 -0.66 4.94
N GLY A 21 -6.70 -1.74 4.83
CA GLY A 21 -7.62 -2.18 5.87
C GLY A 21 -9.05 -2.25 5.33
N VAL A 22 -9.98 -1.54 5.96
CA VAL A 22 -11.36 -1.45 5.50
C VAL A 22 -11.61 -0.05 4.99
N GLY A 23 -12.01 0.10 3.74
CA GLY A 23 -12.18 1.39 3.08
C GLY A 23 -11.57 1.36 1.69
N ASN A 24 -11.71 2.45 0.95
CA ASN A 24 -11.06 2.59 -0.34
C ASN A 24 -9.71 3.29 -0.13
N ASP A 25 -8.63 2.51 -0.16
CA ASP A 25 -7.31 3.00 0.26
C ASP A 25 -6.40 3.35 -0.93
N ASP A 26 -5.54 4.36 -0.75
CA ASP A 26 -4.46 4.74 -1.67
C ASP A 26 -3.10 4.37 -1.05
N LEU A 27 -2.44 3.32 -1.56
CA LEU A 27 -1.14 2.85 -1.06
C LEU A 27 -0.05 3.07 -2.11
N GLN A 28 1.03 3.75 -1.73
CA GLN A 28 2.20 3.98 -2.57
C GLN A 28 3.48 3.43 -1.91
N GLY A 29 4.10 2.42 -2.52
CA GLY A 29 5.31 1.75 -2.05
C GLY A 29 6.52 2.66 -2.09
N GLY A 30 6.95 3.05 -3.29
CA GLY A 30 8.06 3.98 -3.48
C GLY A 30 9.25 3.26 -4.10
N ASN A 31 10.48 3.54 -3.66
CA ASN A 31 11.60 2.65 -4.03
C ASN A 31 11.70 1.53 -3.01
N GLY A 32 12.15 0.36 -3.44
CA GLY A 32 12.27 -0.80 -2.57
C GLY A 32 11.41 -1.93 -3.08
N ASN A 33 11.58 -3.11 -2.50
CA ASN A 33 10.71 -4.23 -2.78
C ASN A 33 9.60 -4.23 -1.73
N ASP A 34 8.41 -3.77 -2.13
CA ASP A 34 7.34 -3.47 -1.20
C ASP A 34 6.27 -4.55 -1.15
N SER A 35 5.55 -4.61 -0.04
CA SER A 35 4.36 -5.45 0.15
C SER A 35 3.17 -4.55 0.45
N LEU A 36 2.29 -4.38 -0.52
CA LEU A 36 1.07 -3.59 -0.41
C LEU A 36 -0.14 -4.52 -0.33
N LYS A 37 -1.04 -4.24 0.61
CA LYS A 37 -2.30 -4.97 0.75
C LYS A 37 -3.44 -3.98 1.01
N GLY A 38 -4.40 -3.92 0.10
CA GLY A 38 -5.59 -3.06 0.23
C GLY A 38 -6.58 -3.58 1.28
N ASP A 39 -6.73 -4.91 1.35
CA ASP A 39 -7.76 -5.59 2.14
C ASP A 39 -9.19 -5.37 1.58
N ALA A 40 -10.07 -4.62 2.25
CA ALA A 40 -11.49 -4.58 1.93
C ALA A 40 -11.94 -3.21 1.44
N GLY A 41 -12.13 -3.09 0.12
CA GLY A 41 -12.68 -1.92 -0.54
C GLY A 41 -12.20 -1.87 -1.99
N ASP A 42 -12.43 -0.74 -2.64
CA ASP A 42 -11.88 -0.44 -3.96
C ASP A 42 -10.56 0.32 -3.77
N ASP A 43 -9.46 -0.42 -3.70
CA ASP A 43 -8.13 0.10 -3.38
C ASP A 43 -7.29 0.45 -4.61
N SER A 44 -6.41 1.44 -4.46
CA SER A 44 -5.39 1.83 -5.42
C SER A 44 -4.01 1.51 -4.85
N LEU A 45 -3.33 0.53 -5.46
CA LEU A 45 -2.01 0.08 -5.02
C LEU A 45 -0.96 0.45 -6.09
N GLN A 46 0.07 1.19 -5.70
CA GLN A 46 1.18 1.59 -6.56
C GLN A 46 2.52 1.23 -5.91
N GLY A 47 3.18 0.18 -6.39
CA GLY A 47 4.50 -0.25 -5.87
C GLY A 47 5.65 0.71 -6.22
N ASP A 48 5.56 1.43 -7.34
CA ASP A 48 6.64 2.24 -7.91
C ASP A 48 7.88 1.41 -8.35
N ALA A 49 9.02 1.52 -7.67
CA ALA A 49 10.31 1.02 -8.15
C ALA A 49 10.85 -0.12 -7.28
N GLY A 50 10.78 -1.34 -7.81
CA GLY A 50 11.36 -2.52 -7.21
C GLY A 50 10.55 -3.75 -7.60
N ASP A 51 10.81 -4.87 -6.93
CA ASP A 51 10.03 -6.09 -7.10
C ASP A 51 8.94 -6.14 -6.03
N ASP A 52 7.76 -5.64 -6.37
CA ASP A 52 6.64 -5.45 -5.42
C ASP A 52 5.64 -6.60 -5.42
N VAL A 53 5.00 -6.79 -4.27
CA VAL A 53 3.86 -7.69 -4.08
C VAL A 53 2.63 -6.86 -3.72
N MET A 54 1.58 -6.99 -4.53
CA MET A 54 0.31 -6.28 -4.35
C MET A 54 -0.84 -7.28 -4.19
N GLN A 55 -1.68 -7.09 -3.19
CA GLN A 55 -2.82 -7.95 -2.83
C GLN A 55 -4.10 -7.18 -2.57
#